data_AF-A0A6A6RW79-F1
#
_entry.id   AF-A0A6A6RW79-F1
#
_cell.length_a   1.000
_cell.length_b   1.000
_cell.length_c   1.000
_cell.angle_alpha   90.00
_cell.angle_beta   90.00
_cell.angle_gamma   90.00
#
_symmetry.space_group_name_H-M   'P 1'
#
loop_
_entity.id
_entity.type
_entity.pdbx_description
1 polymer ?
#
loop_
_entity_poly.entity_id
_entity_poly.type
_entity_poly.pdbx_seq_one_letter_code
_entity_poly.pdbx_strand_id
1 'polypeptide(L)'
;MNISRFIRVEATELFFSDPEAVYWIAAEWLLQGGYPGNILYDLNFMLHVEHLYINFLWMAEKNWMNPADWKVYSSTEEETVVGAYGDMDENMRKLWSTVQRRFLRLKHITLSETKDR
;
A
#
# COMPACT_ATOMS: atom_id res chain seq x y z
N MET A 1 31.57 -3.40 -4.26
CA MET A 1 31.33 -2.98 -5.66
C MET A 1 30.58 -1.65 -5.63
N ASN A 2 31.21 -0.55 -6.07
CA ASN A 2 30.61 0.79 -6.02
C ASN A 2 30.17 1.18 -7.44
N ILE A 3 28.93 0.81 -7.80
CA ILE A 3 28.34 1.16 -9.09
C ILE A 3 27.94 2.63 -9.03
N SER A 4 28.30 3.42 -10.05
CA SER A 4 28.04 4.86 -10.06
C SER A 4 26.53 5.14 -9.91
N ARG A 5 26.19 6.22 -9.19
CA ARG A 5 24.80 6.65 -9.01
C ARG A 5 24.07 6.83 -10.35
N PHE A 6 24.80 7.28 -11.36
CA PHE A 6 24.30 7.47 -12.72
C PHE A 6 23.78 6.16 -13.33
N ILE A 7 24.57 5.09 -13.27
CA ILE A 7 24.18 3.77 -13.81
C ILE A 7 22.94 3.23 -13.08
N ARG A 8 22.79 3.50 -11.78
CA ARG A 8 21.61 3.06 -11.02
C ARG A 8 20.34 3.78 -11.45
N VAL A 9 20.41 5.08 -11.70
CA VAL A 9 19.26 5.88 -12.16
C VAL A 9 18.85 5.42 -13.55
N GLU A 10 19.80 5.30 -14.47
CA GLU A 10 19.52 4.86 -15.85
C GLU A 10 18.96 3.43 -15.90
N ALA A 11 19.50 2.51 -15.10
CA ALA A 11 18.95 1.17 -14.98
C ALA A 11 17.52 1.19 -14.39
N THR A 12 17.26 2.00 -13.37
CA THR A 12 15.93 2.14 -12.77
C THR A 12 14.94 2.63 -13.83
N GLU A 13 15.30 3.66 -14.60
CA GLU A 13 14.46 4.12 -15.70
C GLU A 13 14.19 3.01 -16.70
N LEU A 14 15.22 2.29 -17.16
CA LEU A 14 15.04 1.21 -18.15
C LEU A 14 14.19 0.05 -17.64
N PHE A 15 14.38 -0.39 -16.40
CA PHE A 15 13.66 -1.55 -15.84
C PHE A 15 12.23 -1.22 -15.44
N PHE A 16 11.94 0.03 -15.05
CA PHE A 16 10.65 0.40 -14.49
C PHE A 16 9.79 1.28 -15.40
N SER A 17 10.26 1.62 -16.61
CA SER A 17 9.50 2.45 -17.57
C SER A 17 8.60 1.66 -18.53
N ASP A 18 8.50 0.33 -18.39
CA ASP A 18 7.54 -0.45 -19.18
C ASP A 18 6.10 -0.09 -18.76
N PRO A 19 5.31 0.57 -19.63
CA PRO A 19 3.95 0.99 -19.29
C PRO A 19 2.99 -0.18 -19.11
N GLU A 20 3.29 -1.37 -19.66
CA GLU A 20 2.45 -2.56 -19.52
C GLU A 20 2.75 -3.36 -18.25
N ALA A 21 3.87 -3.07 -17.58
CA ALA A 21 4.27 -3.78 -16.37
C ALA A 21 3.34 -3.45 -15.19
N VAL A 22 2.81 -4.50 -14.54
CA VAL A 22 1.96 -4.39 -13.36
C VAL A 22 2.76 -4.68 -12.10
N TYR A 23 2.81 -3.71 -11.18
CA TYR A 23 3.53 -3.84 -9.92
C TYR A 23 2.58 -4.24 -8.80
N TRP A 24 2.99 -5.23 -7.99
CA TRP A 24 2.16 -5.77 -6.91
C TRP A 24 2.64 -5.27 -5.57
N ILE A 25 1.74 -4.65 -4.80
CA ILE A 25 2.07 -4.07 -3.49
C ILE A 25 1.01 -4.44 -2.46
N ALA A 26 1.45 -4.79 -1.26
CA ALA A 26 0.56 -5.05 -0.14
C ALA A 26 -0.06 -3.74 0.37
N ALA A 27 -1.38 -3.74 0.58
CA ALA A 27 -2.10 -2.59 1.12
C ALA A 27 -1.62 -2.20 2.53
N GLU A 28 -1.22 -3.17 3.35
CA GLU A 28 -0.63 -2.94 4.67
C GLU A 28 0.60 -2.03 4.59
N TRP A 29 1.47 -2.25 3.61
CA TRP A 29 2.67 -1.43 3.42
C TRP A 29 2.33 0.02 3.06
N LEU A 30 1.27 0.23 2.28
CA LEU A 30 0.76 1.58 1.96
C LEU A 30 0.16 2.25 3.19
N LEU A 31 -0.58 1.53 4.03
CA LEU A 31 -1.13 2.06 5.29
C LEU A 31 -0.04 2.46 6.30
N GLN A 32 1.11 1.81 6.26
CA GLN A 32 2.27 2.20 7.07
C GLN A 32 3.10 3.33 6.42
N GLY A 33 2.66 3.89 5.29
CA GLY A 33 3.26 5.06 4.63
C GLY A 33 4.24 4.74 3.50
N GLY A 34 4.35 3.47 3.09
CA GLY A 34 5.18 3.04 1.96
C GLY A 34 6.66 3.31 2.18
N TYR A 35 7.22 2.87 3.30
CA TYR A 35 8.62 3.09 3.68
C TYR A 35 9.52 1.93 3.22
N PRO A 36 10.84 2.12 3.04
CA PRO A 36 11.74 1.11 2.45
C PRO A 36 11.88 -0.21 3.24
N GLY A 37 11.28 -0.30 4.43
CA GLY A 37 11.47 -1.41 5.35
C GLY A 37 12.93 -1.56 5.80
N ASN A 38 13.20 -2.69 6.46
CA ASN A 38 14.53 -3.05 6.96
C ASN A 38 15.48 -3.54 5.85
N ILE A 39 14.98 -3.63 4.62
CA ILE A 39 15.62 -4.24 3.45
C ILE A 39 16.12 -3.19 2.44
N LEU A 40 16.03 -1.90 2.80
CA LEU A 40 16.63 -0.76 2.06
C LEU A 40 16.26 -0.72 0.57
N TYR A 41 15.02 -1.04 0.23
CA TYR A 41 14.58 -0.97 -1.17
C TYR A 41 14.76 0.43 -1.74
N ASP A 42 15.29 0.51 -2.97
CA ASP A 42 15.22 1.74 -3.74
C ASP A 42 13.75 2.00 -4.08
N LEU A 43 13.21 3.10 -3.59
CA LEU A 43 11.81 3.48 -3.77
C LEU A 43 11.57 4.34 -5.02
N ASN A 44 12.64 4.72 -5.73
CA ASN A 44 12.54 5.60 -6.89
C ASN A 44 11.80 4.97 -8.05
N PHE A 45 11.74 3.63 -8.13
CA PHE A 45 10.97 2.94 -9.18
C PHE A 45 9.49 3.35 -9.19
N MET A 46 8.92 3.72 -8.03
CA MET A 46 7.51 4.15 -7.93
C MET A 46 7.20 5.38 -8.77
N LEU A 47 8.22 6.19 -9.10
CA LEU A 47 8.08 7.35 -9.99
C LEU A 47 7.78 6.94 -11.44
N HIS A 48 8.07 5.70 -11.82
CA HIS A 48 7.92 5.19 -13.18
C HIS A 48 6.71 4.26 -13.35
N VAL A 49 6.13 3.78 -12.24
CA VAL A 49 5.00 2.85 -12.25
C VAL A 49 3.74 3.53 -12.79
N GLU A 50 3.16 2.94 -13.84
CA GLU A 50 1.88 3.37 -14.42
C GLU A 50 0.72 2.44 -14.01
N HIS A 51 0.98 1.13 -13.82
CA HIS A 51 -0.01 0.13 -13.42
C HIS A 51 0.33 -0.47 -12.05
N LEU A 52 -0.58 -0.30 -11.08
CA LEU A 52 -0.43 -0.81 -9.73
C LEU A 52 -1.55 -1.79 -9.38
N TYR A 53 -1.16 -2.96 -8.89
CA TYR A 53 -2.04 -3.92 -8.24
C TYR A 53 -1.86 -3.83 -6.72
N ILE A 54 -2.93 -3.46 -6.01
CA ILE A 54 -2.93 -3.37 -4.55
C ILE A 54 -3.57 -4.64 -3.99
N ASN A 55 -2.76 -5.38 -3.24
CA ASN A 55 -3.16 -6.64 -2.64
C ASN A 55 -3.65 -6.45 -1.19
N PHE A 56 -4.89 -6.85 -0.95
CA PHE A 56 -5.62 -6.85 0.31
C PHE A 56 -5.70 -8.24 0.96
N LEU A 57 -5.09 -9.30 0.38
CA LEU A 57 -5.23 -10.70 0.86
C LEU A 57 -4.94 -10.91 2.35
N TRP A 58 -4.10 -10.07 2.95
CA TRP A 58 -3.74 -10.15 4.37
C TRP A 58 -4.47 -9.11 5.22
N MET A 59 -5.32 -8.28 4.63
CA MET A 59 -6.16 -7.32 5.31
C MET A 59 -7.49 -7.96 5.70
N ALA A 60 -7.48 -8.67 6.83
CA ALA A 60 -8.72 -8.95 7.57
C ALA A 60 -9.36 -7.62 8.03
N GLU A 61 -10.66 -7.60 8.34
CA GLU A 61 -11.37 -6.42 8.89
C GLU A 61 -10.54 -5.69 9.97
N LYS A 62 -9.81 -6.44 10.78
CA LYS A 62 -8.91 -5.96 11.85
C LYS A 62 -7.81 -4.99 11.41
N ASN A 63 -7.41 -4.99 10.13
CA ASN A 63 -6.38 -4.08 9.60
C ASN A 63 -6.96 -2.74 9.12
N TRP A 64 -8.29 -2.65 9.00
CA TRP A 64 -9.02 -1.39 8.78
C TRP A 64 -9.44 -0.71 10.09
N MET A 65 -9.36 -1.44 11.21
CA MET A 65 -9.70 -0.96 12.55
C MET A 65 -8.49 -0.34 13.25
N ASN A 66 -8.76 0.47 14.28
CA ASN A 66 -7.70 0.92 15.18
C ASN A 66 -7.08 -0.29 15.91
N PRO A 67 -5.74 -0.41 15.97
CA PRO A 67 -5.09 -1.39 16.83
C PRO A 67 -5.48 -1.25 18.31
N ALA A 68 -5.88 -0.04 18.75
CA ALA A 68 -6.38 0.21 20.10
C ALA A 68 -7.73 -0.50 20.37
N ASP A 69 -8.57 -0.62 19.34
CA ASP A 69 -9.91 -1.21 19.44
C ASP A 69 -9.88 -2.76 19.42
N TRP A 70 -8.75 -3.35 19.01
CA TRP A 70 -8.54 -4.81 19.02
C TRP A 70 -8.80 -5.44 20.41
N LYS A 71 -8.51 -4.71 21.49
CA LYS A 71 -8.62 -5.23 22.88
C LYS A 71 -9.95 -4.95 23.55
N VAL A 72 -10.83 -4.18 22.91
CA VAL A 72 -12.15 -3.87 23.45
C VAL A 72 -13.08 -5.00 23.03
N TYR A 73 -13.19 -6.03 23.88
CA TYR A 73 -14.30 -6.97 23.79
C TYR A 73 -15.55 -6.19 24.21
N SER A 74 -16.14 -5.40 23.30
CA SER A 74 -17.36 -4.67 23.61
C SER A 74 -18.49 -5.69 23.82
N SER A 75 -19.25 -5.50 24.88
CA SER A 75 -20.35 -6.39 25.27
C SER A 75 -21.57 -6.30 24.35
N THR A 76 -21.53 -5.46 23.31
CA THR A 76 -22.66 -5.10 22.45
C THR A 76 -22.21 -4.81 21.02
N GLU A 77 -22.96 -5.35 20.04
CA GLU A 77 -22.68 -5.28 18.59
C GLU A 77 -22.55 -3.85 18.04
N GLU A 78 -23.27 -2.88 18.62
CA GLU A 78 -23.25 -1.48 18.14
C GLU A 78 -21.92 -0.77 18.43
N GLU A 79 -21.28 -1.03 19.57
CA GLU A 79 -19.97 -0.44 19.90
C GLU A 79 -18.84 -1.06 19.07
N THR A 80 -18.95 -2.35 18.75
CA THR A 80 -18.03 -3.03 17.84
C THR A 80 -18.13 -2.48 16.44
N VAL A 81 -19.34 -2.19 15.94
CA VAL A 81 -19.55 -1.58 14.62
C VAL A 81 -19.01 -0.14 14.58
N VAL A 82 -19.23 0.67 15.62
CA VAL A 82 -18.75 2.07 15.63
C VAL A 82 -17.21 2.15 15.70
N GLY A 83 -16.55 1.30 16.49
CA GLY A 83 -15.07 1.21 16.50
C GLY A 83 -14.49 0.56 15.24
N ALA A 84 -15.18 -0.45 14.69
CA ALA A 84 -14.75 -1.16 13.49
C ALA A 84 -14.74 -0.30 12.22
N TYR A 85 -15.77 0.52 12.04
CA TYR A 85 -15.96 1.31 10.83
C TYR A 85 -15.54 2.78 10.98
N GLY A 86 -15.37 3.27 12.21
CA GLY A 86 -14.96 4.66 12.47
C GLY A 86 -13.61 5.03 11.85
N ASP A 87 -12.65 4.10 11.91
CA ASP A 87 -11.29 4.31 11.41
C ASP A 87 -11.08 3.83 9.97
N MET A 88 -12.09 3.17 9.38
CA MET A 88 -12.02 2.67 8.01
C MET A 88 -11.82 3.82 7.01
N ASP A 89 -12.58 4.91 7.18
CA ASP A 89 -12.48 6.10 6.35
C ASP A 89 -11.10 6.77 6.47
N GLU A 90 -10.54 6.85 7.67
CA GLU A 90 -9.21 7.41 7.89
C GLU A 90 -8.13 6.54 7.24
N ASN A 91 -8.22 5.21 7.42
CA ASN A 91 -7.30 4.27 6.81
C ASN A 91 -7.38 4.28 5.27
N MET A 92 -8.59 4.39 4.69
CA MET A 92 -8.74 4.60 3.26
C MET A 92 -8.10 5.90 2.78
N ARG A 93 -8.33 7.01 3.49
CA ARG A 93 -7.68 8.29 3.17
C ARG A 93 -6.16 8.20 3.25
N LYS A 94 -5.63 7.52 4.26
CA LYS A 94 -4.19 7.32 4.45
C LYS A 94 -3.57 6.47 3.34
N LEU A 95 -4.25 5.38 2.96
CA LEU A 95 -3.86 4.52 1.86
C LEU A 95 -3.80 5.34 0.56
N TRP A 96 -4.86 6.06 0.23
CA TRP A 96 -4.91 6.84 -1.01
C TRP A 96 -3.94 8.02 -1.04
N SER A 97 -3.77 8.71 0.09
CA SER A 97 -2.74 9.75 0.23
C SER A 97 -1.34 9.21 -0.01
N THR A 98 -1.04 8.01 0.50
CA THR A 98 0.25 7.36 0.26
C THR A 98 0.43 6.99 -1.20
N VAL A 99 -0.60 6.42 -1.84
CA VAL A 99 -0.57 6.09 -3.28
C VAL A 99 -0.30 7.34 -4.11
N GLN A 100 -1.09 8.40 -3.92
CA GLN A 100 -0.94 9.65 -4.67
C GLN A 100 0.43 10.31 -4.49
N ARG A 101 0.98 10.26 -3.28
CA ARG A 101 2.28 10.87 -2.98
C ARG A 101 3.46 10.10 -3.56
N ARG A 102 3.35 8.77 -3.66
CA ARG A 102 4.48 7.89 -4.04
C ARG A 102 4.49 7.54 -5.53
N PHE A 103 3.31 7.40 -6.14
CA PHE A 103 3.16 6.95 -7.52
C PHE A 103 2.71 8.11 -8.40
N LEU A 104 3.65 8.97 -8.79
CA LEU A 104 3.35 10.21 -9.52
C LEU A 104 2.87 10.00 -10.96
N ARG A 105 3.15 8.83 -11.54
CA ARG A 105 2.80 8.48 -12.93
C ARG A 105 1.69 7.44 -13.03
N LEU A 106 1.02 7.16 -11.92
CA LEU A 106 0.00 6.12 -11.87
C LEU A 106 -1.19 6.45 -12.76
N LYS A 107 -1.56 5.49 -13.62
CA LYS A 107 -2.71 5.60 -14.55
C LYS A 107 -3.78 4.56 -14.24
N HIS A 108 -3.36 3.35 -13.84
CA HIS A 108 -4.26 2.23 -13.62
C HIS A 108 -4.03 1.63 -12.23
N ILE A 109 -5.11 1.42 -11.50
CA ILE A 109 -5.10 0.76 -10.19
C ILE A 109 -6.06 -0.42 -10.23
N THR A 110 -5.57 -1.59 -9.85
CA THR A 110 -6.39 -2.79 -9.64
C THR A 110 -6.33 -3.18 -8.17
N LEU A 111 -7.48 -3.44 -7.58
CA LEU A 111 -7.58 -3.90 -6.19
C LEU A 111 -7.80 -5.41 -6.20
N SER A 112 -7.12 -6.14 -5.33
CA SER A 112 -7.41 -7.56 -5.16
C SER A 112 -8.82 -7.74 -4.60
N GLU A 113 -9.61 -8.61 -5.22
CA GLU A 113 -10.83 -9.11 -4.57
C GLU A 113 -10.42 -10.06 -3.45
N THR A 114 -10.82 -9.74 -2.22
CA THR A 114 -10.90 -10.72 -1.14
C THR A 114 -11.97 -11.74 -1.53
N LYS A 115 -11.58 -12.77 -2.29
CA LYS A 115 -12.42 -13.97 -2.39
C LYS A 115 -12.36 -14.68 -1.05
N ASP A 116 -13.42 -14.52 -0.27
CA ASP A 116 -13.76 -15.45 0.80
C ASP A 116 -13.64 -16.88 0.27
N ARG A 117 -12.83 -17.67 0.95
CA ARG A 117 -12.64 -19.10 0.70
C ARG A 117 -13.28 -19.89 1.83
#